data_AF-A0A957LQQ9-F1
#
_entry.id   AF-A0A957LQQ9-F1
#
_cell.length_a   1.000
_cell.length_b   1.000
_cell.length_c   1.000
_cell.angle_alpha   90.00
_cell.angle_beta   90.00
_cell.angle_gamma   90.00
#
_symmetry.space_group_name_H-M   'P 1'
#
loop_
_entity.id
_entity.type
_entity.pdbx_description
1 polymer ?
#
loop_
_entity_poly.entity_id
_entity_poly.type
_entity_poly.pdbx_seq_one_letter_code
_entity_poly.pdbx_strand_id
1 'polypeptide(L)'
;MNEPTRRVCFVAPFGLRQKTTIWARTLPLARELVARGWAATILIPPWDSPQDSGRRWVEDGVELVNVALGGGTPAVVRRLLHEIDRIQPAIVHVVKPRAHAGLVQWWLWQRGRLGSSRPALVLDTDDWEQAWAPVNGYAPLLARFLAWQEEWGIRHADGITAASRWLVERAQ
;
A
#
# COMPACT_ATOMS: atom_id res chain seq x y z
N MET A 1 29.42 -8.42 0.09
CA MET A 1 28.37 -7.66 -0.62
C MET A 1 27.33 -7.25 0.40
N ASN A 2 27.30 -5.98 0.81
CA ASN A 2 26.26 -5.48 1.70
C ASN A 2 24.96 -5.41 0.91
N GLU A 3 23.92 -6.11 1.36
CA GLU A 3 22.56 -5.88 0.88
C GLU A 3 22.21 -4.39 1.03
N PRO A 4 21.53 -3.78 0.05
CA PRO A 4 21.17 -2.37 0.16
C PRO A 4 20.21 -2.19 1.35
N THR A 5 20.62 -1.40 2.34
CA THR A 5 19.78 -0.86 3.42
C THR A 5 18.68 0.10 2.92
N ARG A 6 18.58 0.29 1.60
CA ARG A 6 17.68 1.19 0.88
C ARG A 6 16.59 0.40 0.17
N ARG A 7 15.74 -0.29 0.93
CA ARG A 7 14.57 -1.02 0.42
C ARG A 7 13.29 -0.27 0.73
N VAL A 8 12.45 -0.07 -0.28
CA VAL A 8 11.11 0.48 -0.15
C VAL A 8 10.10 -0.55 -0.66
N CYS A 9 9.04 -0.76 0.12
CA CYS A 9 7.95 -1.64 -0.23
C CYS A 9 6.66 -0.83 -0.35
N PHE A 10 6.13 -0.71 -1.57
CA PHE A 10 4.81 -0.14 -1.79
C PHE A 10 3.74 -1.20 -1.52
N VAL A 11 2.67 -0.82 -0.85
CA VAL A 11 1.50 -1.68 -0.63
C VAL A 11 0.33 -1.09 -1.39
N ALA A 12 0.00 -1.71 -2.52
CA ALA A 12 -1.10 -1.31 -3.37
C ALA A 12 -2.46 -1.72 -2.77
N PRO A 13 -3.52 -0.95 -3.03
CA PRO A 13 -4.87 -1.29 -2.58
C PRO A 13 -5.55 -2.31 -3.51
N PHE A 14 -5.09 -2.45 -4.76
CA PHE A 14 -5.68 -3.26 -5.84
C PHE A 14 -4.68 -3.52 -6.98
N GLY A 15 -5.09 -4.27 -8.01
CA GLY A 15 -4.29 -4.69 -9.16
C GLY A 15 -4.04 -3.61 -10.23
N LEU A 16 -3.33 -3.99 -11.29
CA LEU A 16 -2.81 -3.06 -12.31
C LEU A 16 -3.76 -2.83 -13.50
N ARG A 17 -4.75 -3.71 -13.73
CA ARG A 17 -5.49 -3.74 -15.00
C ARG A 17 -6.72 -2.83 -15.03
N GLN A 18 -7.50 -2.81 -13.94
CA GLN A 18 -8.78 -2.11 -13.93
C GLN A 18 -8.65 -0.66 -13.49
N LYS A 19 -7.70 -0.39 -12.60
CA LYS A 19 -7.54 0.91 -11.94
C LYS A 19 -6.17 1.49 -12.19
N THR A 20 -6.12 2.81 -12.23
CA THR A 20 -4.96 3.52 -12.80
C THR A 20 -3.90 3.93 -11.79
N THR A 21 -4.23 4.04 -10.50
CA THR A 21 -3.32 4.54 -9.46
C THR A 21 -1.94 3.87 -9.49
N ILE A 22 -1.88 2.55 -9.65
CA ILE A 22 -0.60 1.84 -9.60
C ILE A 22 0.27 2.16 -10.81
N TRP A 23 -0.26 2.13 -12.03
CA TRP A 23 0.55 2.44 -13.23
C TRP A 23 0.84 3.93 -13.37
N ALA A 24 -0.10 4.80 -12.98
CA ALA A 24 0.00 6.25 -13.21
C ALA A 24 0.82 6.97 -12.15
N ARG A 25 0.92 6.41 -10.93
CA ARG A 25 1.54 7.07 -9.78
C ARG A 25 2.57 6.20 -9.07
N THR A 26 2.17 5.01 -8.61
CA THR A 26 3.04 4.17 -7.78
C THR A 26 4.25 3.65 -8.55
N LEU A 27 4.05 3.12 -9.75
CA LEU A 27 5.13 2.57 -10.57
C LEU A 27 6.14 3.65 -11.01
N PRO A 28 5.74 4.83 -11.53
CA PRO A 28 6.68 5.92 -11.81
C PRO A 28 7.49 6.35 -10.60
N LEU A 29 6.86 6.46 -9.41
CA LEU A 29 7.57 6.79 -8.18
C LEU A 29 8.58 5.71 -7.78
N ALA A 30 8.21 4.43 -7.89
CA ALA A 30 9.09 3.31 -7.61
C ALA A 30 10.29 3.28 -8.58
N ARG A 31 10.08 3.54 -9.87
CA ARG A 31 11.13 3.63 -10.89
C ARG A 31 12.14 4.73 -10.58
N GLU A 32 11.67 5.90 -10.15
CA GLU A 32 12.56 6.99 -9.74
C GLU A 32 13.41 6.62 -8.52
N LEU A 33 12.86 5.88 -7.56
CA LEU A 33 13.64 5.37 -6.42
C LEU A 33 14.69 4.35 -6.88
N VAL A 34 14.35 3.47 -7.82
CA VAL A 34 15.31 2.53 -8.44
C VAL A 34 16.45 3.28 -9.15
N ALA A 35 16.14 4.33 -9.91
CA ALA A 35 17.14 5.17 -10.56
C ALA A 35 18.10 5.84 -9.56
N ARG A 36 17.65 6.07 -8.32
CA ARG A 36 18.46 6.59 -7.20
C ARG A 36 19.15 5.52 -6.36
N GLY A 37 19.14 4.26 -6.81
CA GLY A 37 19.80 3.14 -6.17
C GLY A 37 19.05 2.50 -5.00
N TRP A 38 17.73 2.71 -4.90
CA TRP A 38 16.88 1.93 -3.99
C TRP A 38 16.41 0.64 -4.65
N ALA A 39 16.17 -0.38 -3.84
CA ALA A 39 15.39 -1.54 -4.27
C ALA A 39 13.91 -1.27 -3.96
N ALA A 40 13.06 -1.33 -4.98
CA ALA A 40 11.63 -1.07 -4.85
C ALA A 40 10.80 -2.30 -5.20
N THR A 41 9.87 -2.65 -4.32
CA THR A 41 8.88 -3.71 -4.55
C THR A 41 7.47 -3.13 -4.43
N ILE A 42 6.56 -3.48 -5.32
CA ILE A 42 5.13 -3.17 -5.23
C ILE A 42 4.38 -4.46 -4.92
N LEU A 43 3.86 -4.56 -3.69
CA LEU A 43 3.00 -5.65 -3.24
C LEU A 43 1.55 -5.35 -3.60
N ILE A 44 0.92 -6.28 -4.29
CA ILE A 44 -0.37 -6.09 -4.95
C ILE A 44 -1.32 -7.19 -4.49
N PRO A 45 -2.47 -6.87 -3.89
CA PRO A 45 -3.61 -7.78 -3.78
C PRO A 45 -4.52 -7.57 -5.01
N PRO A 46 -4.41 -8.36 -6.09
CA PRO A 46 -5.07 -8.06 -7.36
C PRO A 46 -6.55 -8.48 -7.37
N TRP A 47 -7.33 -8.08 -6.38
CA TRP A 47 -8.73 -8.51 -6.24
C TRP A 47 -9.64 -8.02 -7.37
N ASP A 48 -9.27 -6.93 -8.04
CA ASP A 48 -9.93 -6.40 -9.24
C ASP A 48 -9.36 -7.03 -10.52
N SER A 49 -8.23 -7.73 -10.45
CA SER A 49 -7.59 -8.42 -11.57
C SER A 49 -7.16 -9.84 -11.17
N PRO A 50 -8.08 -10.74 -10.75
CA PRO A 50 -7.70 -12.01 -10.10
C PRO A 50 -6.83 -12.94 -10.95
N GLN A 51 -6.82 -12.74 -12.28
CA GLN A 51 -5.98 -13.47 -13.21
C GLN A 51 -4.48 -13.27 -12.95
N ASP A 52 -4.10 -12.16 -12.31
CA ASP A 52 -2.72 -11.89 -11.93
C ASP A 52 -2.33 -12.45 -10.56
N SER A 53 -3.26 -13.13 -9.87
CA SER A 53 -3.01 -13.68 -8.53
C SER A 53 -1.83 -14.65 -8.50
N GLY A 54 -0.90 -14.43 -7.57
CA GLY A 54 0.31 -15.25 -7.40
C GLY A 54 1.45 -14.92 -8.37
N ARG A 55 1.25 -14.03 -9.35
CA ARG A 55 2.29 -13.68 -10.34
C ARG A 55 3.34 -12.75 -9.75
N ARG A 56 4.57 -12.90 -10.23
CA ARG A 56 5.71 -12.05 -9.88
C ARG A 56 6.50 -11.73 -11.13
N TRP A 57 6.92 -10.49 -11.29
CA TRP A 57 7.82 -10.08 -12.37
C TRP A 57 8.60 -8.83 -11.97
N VAL A 58 9.58 -8.46 -12.79
CA VAL A 58 10.32 -7.20 -12.66
C VAL A 58 9.99 -6.34 -13.87
N GLU A 59 9.70 -5.06 -13.63
CA GLU A 59 9.41 -4.07 -14.66
C GLU A 59 10.22 -2.81 -14.35
N ASP A 60 11.09 -2.40 -15.29
CA ASP A 60 11.98 -1.24 -15.12
C ASP A 60 12.78 -1.25 -13.79
N GLY A 61 13.21 -2.44 -13.36
CA GLY A 61 13.94 -2.66 -12.12
C GLY A 61 13.10 -2.66 -10.83
N VAL A 62 11.78 -2.43 -10.94
CA VAL A 62 10.82 -2.54 -9.83
C VAL A 62 10.30 -3.98 -9.77
N GLU A 63 10.29 -4.60 -8.59
CA GLU A 63 9.68 -5.92 -8.38
C GLU A 63 8.17 -5.76 -8.18
N LEU A 64 7.35 -6.45 -8.97
CA LEU A 64 5.90 -6.48 -8.81
C LEU A 64 5.48 -7.85 -8.30
N VAL A 65 4.83 -7.87 -7.14
CA VAL A 65 4.44 -9.10 -6.45
C VAL A 65 2.93 -9.11 -6.23
N ASN A 66 2.22 -9.90 -7.03
CA ASN A 66 0.80 -10.11 -6.87
C ASN A 66 0.56 -11.28 -5.92
N VAL A 67 0.01 -11.02 -4.73
CA VAL A 67 -0.23 -12.08 -3.74
C VAL A 67 -1.41 -12.98 -4.14
N ALA A 68 -1.37 -14.23 -3.69
CA ALA A 68 -2.47 -15.17 -3.88
C ALA A 68 -3.74 -14.71 -3.13
N LEU A 69 -4.89 -14.71 -3.81
CA LEU A 69 -6.17 -14.18 -3.28
C LEU A 69 -7.00 -15.20 -2.47
N GLY A 70 -6.58 -16.47 -2.39
CA GLY A 70 -7.33 -17.52 -1.70
C GLY A 70 -7.40 -17.33 -0.17
N GLY A 71 -8.52 -17.71 0.45
CA GLY A 71 -8.71 -17.66 1.91
C GLY A 71 -9.22 -16.32 2.46
N GLY A 72 -9.73 -15.43 1.60
CA GLY A 72 -10.35 -14.17 1.98
C GLY A 72 -9.38 -13.11 2.51
N THR A 73 -9.94 -11.99 2.97
CA THR A 73 -9.17 -10.81 3.41
C THR A 73 -8.08 -11.13 4.45
N PRO A 74 -8.34 -11.95 5.51
CA PRO A 74 -7.30 -12.24 6.50
C PRO A 74 -6.09 -12.98 5.91
N ALA A 75 -6.33 -13.93 5.01
CA ALA A 75 -5.26 -14.68 4.37
C ALA A 75 -4.46 -13.78 3.41
N VAL A 76 -5.13 -12.91 2.65
CA VAL A 76 -4.47 -11.95 1.76
C VAL A 76 -3.60 -10.96 2.55
N VAL A 77 -4.14 -10.37 3.62
CA VAL A 77 -3.38 -9.46 4.51
C VAL A 77 -2.18 -10.17 5.13
N ARG A 78 -2.35 -11.41 5.61
CA ARG A 78 -1.23 -12.20 6.13
C ARG A 78 -0.14 -12.44 5.08
N ARG A 79 -0.50 -12.68 3.82
CA ARG A 79 0.48 -12.84 2.74
C ARG A 79 1.20 -11.54 2.42
N LEU A 80 0.49 -10.42 2.38
CA LEU A 80 1.13 -9.10 2.22
C LEU A 80 2.14 -8.83 3.35
N LEU A 81 1.74 -9.07 4.60
CA LEU A 81 2.63 -8.92 5.76
C LEU A 81 3.81 -9.88 5.71
N HIS A 82 3.60 -11.12 5.27
CA HIS A 82 4.68 -12.09 5.10
C HIS A 82 5.71 -11.65 4.05
N GLU A 83 5.26 -11.07 2.93
CA GLU A 83 6.18 -10.52 1.93
C GLU A 83 6.94 -9.31 2.48
N ILE A 84 6.30 -8.42 3.24
CA ILE A 84 6.99 -7.31 3.91
C ILE A 84 8.05 -7.83 4.87
N ASP A 85 7.71 -8.84 5.68
CA ASP A 85 8.64 -9.49 6.60
C ASP A 85 9.78 -10.19 5.85
N ARG A 86 9.55 -10.71 4.64
CA ARG A 86 10.62 -11.30 3.79
C ARG A 86 11.53 -10.23 3.18
N ILE A 87 10.96 -9.12 2.72
CA ILE A 87 11.69 -8.03 2.06
C ILE A 87 12.54 -7.23 3.07
N GLN A 88 12.08 -7.13 4.32
CA GLN A 88 12.68 -6.30 5.37
C GLN A 88 12.93 -4.85 4.87
N PRO A 89 11.90 -4.14 4.39
CA PRO A 89 12.08 -2.80 3.88
C PRO A 89 12.39 -1.80 4.99
N ALA A 90 13.13 -0.75 4.67
CA ALA A 90 13.28 0.40 5.57
C ALA A 90 12.00 1.25 5.60
N ILE A 91 11.28 1.32 4.47
CA ILE A 91 10.05 2.08 4.29
C ILE A 91 8.96 1.19 3.71
N VAL A 92 7.78 1.20 4.33
CA VAL A 92 6.54 0.71 3.72
C VAL A 92 5.71 1.91 3.30
N HIS A 93 5.49 2.05 2.00
CA HIS A 93 4.70 3.12 1.41
C HIS A 93 3.31 2.60 1.05
N VAL A 94 2.33 2.92 1.88
CA VAL A 94 0.94 2.49 1.71
C VAL A 94 0.26 3.39 0.69
N VAL A 95 -0.38 2.82 -0.33
CA VAL A 95 -1.08 3.58 -1.37
C VAL A 95 -2.58 3.43 -1.14
N LYS A 96 -3.29 4.53 -0.88
CA LYS A 96 -4.69 4.54 -0.42
C LYS A 96 -4.88 3.67 0.83
N PRO A 97 -5.01 4.24 2.03
CA PRO A 97 -5.09 3.50 3.30
C PRO A 97 -6.45 2.81 3.50
N ARG A 98 -6.85 1.93 2.57
CA ARG A 98 -8.16 1.29 2.53
C ARG A 98 -8.05 -0.19 2.21
N ALA A 99 -9.07 -0.95 2.62
CA ALA A 99 -9.17 -2.39 2.42
C ALA A 99 -7.87 -3.10 2.89
N HIS A 100 -7.27 -3.92 2.03
CA HIS A 100 -6.07 -4.68 2.35
C HIS A 100 -4.89 -3.79 2.74
N ALA A 101 -4.64 -2.69 2.02
CA ALA A 101 -3.52 -1.78 2.29
C ALA A 101 -3.69 -1.07 3.65
N GLY A 102 -4.90 -0.60 3.96
CA GLY A 102 -5.22 -0.03 5.27
C GLY A 102 -5.08 -1.03 6.43
N LEU A 103 -5.45 -2.30 6.22
CA LEU A 103 -5.25 -3.35 7.23
C LEU A 103 -3.77 -3.68 7.45
N VAL A 104 -2.96 -3.69 6.39
CA VAL A 104 -1.50 -3.84 6.48
C VAL A 104 -0.89 -2.70 7.28
N GLN A 105 -1.25 -1.45 6.99
CA GLN A 105 -0.79 -0.28 7.75
C GLN A 105 -1.15 -0.40 9.23
N TRP A 106 -2.41 -0.73 9.52
CA TRP A 106 -2.89 -0.93 10.87
C TRP A 106 -2.05 -1.96 11.63
N TRP A 107 -1.84 -3.12 11.03
CA TRP A 107 -1.06 -4.18 11.66
C TRP A 107 0.40 -3.79 11.94
N LEU A 108 1.07 -3.16 10.97
CA LEU A 108 2.45 -2.71 11.12
C LEU A 108 2.60 -1.65 12.20
N TRP A 109 1.65 -0.72 12.30
CA TRP A 109 1.64 0.28 13.37
C TRP A 109 1.51 -0.38 14.74
N GLN A 110 0.60 -1.35 14.89
CA GLN A 110 0.39 -2.05 16.15
C GLN A 110 1.63 -2.84 16.58
N ARG A 111 2.36 -3.47 15.64
CA ARG A 111 3.66 -4.10 15.93
C ARG A 111 4.65 -3.11 16.55
N GLY A 112 4.72 -1.88 16.01
CA GLY A 112 5.56 -0.82 16.56
C GLY A 112 5.16 -0.42 17.99
N ARG A 113 3.85 -0.33 18.28
CA ARG A 113 3.35 -0.03 19.63
C ARG A 113 3.69 -1.12 20.65
N LEU A 114 3.84 -2.36 20.20
CA LEU A 114 4.22 -3.50 21.03
C LEU A 114 5.75 -3.64 21.20
N GLY A 115 6.53 -2.61 20.81
CA GLY A 115 7.98 -2.58 20.95
C GLY A 115 8.74 -3.42 19.91
N SER A 116 8.06 -3.94 18.89
CA SER A 116 8.73 -4.61 17.78
C SER A 116 9.31 -3.59 16.81
N SER A 117 10.48 -3.88 16.24
CA SER A 117 11.00 -3.09 15.11
C SER A 117 9.98 -3.10 13.96
N ARG A 118 9.69 -1.92 13.40
CA ARG A 118 8.83 -1.76 12.23
C ARG A 118 9.49 -0.82 11.22
N PRO A 119 9.21 -0.98 9.91
CA PRO A 119 9.62 0.01 8.92
C PRO A 119 8.97 1.38 9.20
N ALA A 120 9.56 2.44 8.66
CA ALA A 120 8.88 3.72 8.56
C ALA A 120 7.64 3.57 7.65
N LEU A 121 6.50 4.09 8.10
CA LEU A 121 5.22 4.00 7.41
C LEU A 121 4.95 5.33 6.71
N VAL A 122 5.02 5.33 5.39
CA VAL A 122 4.66 6.48 4.56
C VAL A 122 3.31 6.21 3.92
N LEU A 123 2.43 7.20 3.91
CA LEU A 123 1.11 7.10 3.31
C LEU A 123 1.00 7.96 2.05
N ASP A 124 0.54 7.37 0.95
CA ASP A 124 0.14 8.09 -0.26
C ASP A 124 -1.34 8.48 -0.19
N THR A 125 -1.61 9.78 -0.21
CA THR A 125 -2.94 10.33 -0.45
C THR A 125 -3.02 10.80 -1.91
N ASP A 126 -3.54 9.94 -2.78
CA ASP A 126 -3.75 10.28 -4.20
C ASP A 126 -5.17 10.79 -4.48
N ASP A 127 -6.13 10.47 -3.63
CA ASP A 127 -7.52 10.93 -3.69
C ASP A 127 -8.15 10.99 -2.29
N TRP A 128 -9.27 11.70 -2.15
CA TRP A 128 -10.11 11.69 -0.95
C TRP A 128 -11.25 10.70 -1.12
N GLU A 129 -11.00 9.46 -0.73
CA GLU A 129 -11.84 8.32 -1.09
C GLU A 129 -13.21 8.34 -0.38
N GLN A 130 -13.39 9.16 0.66
CA GLN A 130 -14.69 9.36 1.33
C GLN A 130 -15.70 10.06 0.41
N ALA A 131 -15.25 10.93 -0.50
CA ALA A 131 -16.13 11.61 -1.46
C ALA A 131 -16.81 10.62 -2.42
N TRP A 132 -16.17 9.48 -2.69
CA TRP A 132 -16.64 8.46 -3.63
C TRP A 132 -17.55 7.40 -3.02
N ALA A 133 -17.73 7.40 -1.68
CA ALA A 133 -18.53 6.35 -1.02
C ALA A 133 -19.98 6.25 -1.52
N PRO A 134 -20.71 7.35 -1.78
CA PRO A 134 -22.07 7.28 -2.34
C PRO A 134 -22.11 6.74 -3.77
N VAL A 135 -21.07 7.04 -4.57
CA VAL A 135 -20.95 6.62 -5.97
C VAL A 135 -20.65 5.13 -6.06
N ASN A 136 -19.80 4.62 -5.17
CA ASN A 136 -19.39 3.21 -5.16
C ASN A 136 -20.46 2.25 -4.62
N GLY A 137 -21.58 2.76 -4.11
CA GLY A 137 -22.70 1.94 -3.64
C GLY A 137 -22.36 1.02 -2.46
N TYR A 138 -21.36 1.37 -1.64
CA TYR A 138 -20.97 0.56 -0.51
C TYR A 138 -22.08 0.46 0.53
N ALA A 139 -22.22 -0.73 1.14
CA ALA A 139 -23.07 -0.89 2.31
C ALA A 139 -22.63 0.10 3.43
N PRO A 140 -23.55 0.71 4.20
CA PRO A 140 -23.22 1.79 5.12
C PRO A 140 -22.12 1.44 6.15
N LEU A 141 -22.12 0.21 6.66
CA LEU A 141 -21.10 -0.24 7.60
C LEU A 141 -19.72 -0.37 6.95
N LEU A 142 -19.67 -0.85 5.71
CA LEU A 142 -18.43 -0.93 4.95
C LEU A 142 -17.90 0.47 4.61
N ALA A 143 -18.77 1.38 4.18
CA ALA A 143 -18.41 2.78 3.93
C ALA A 143 -17.82 3.45 5.18
N ARG A 144 -18.46 3.26 6.35
CA ARG A 144 -17.96 3.76 7.64
C ARG A 144 -16.61 3.14 8.02
N PHE A 145 -16.44 1.84 7.80
CA PHE A 145 -15.17 1.16 8.07
C PHE A 145 -14.04 1.70 7.18
N LEU A 146 -14.28 1.87 5.87
CA LEU A 146 -13.29 2.41 4.95
C LEU A 146 -12.96 3.88 5.23
N ALA A 147 -13.95 4.68 5.63
CA ALA A 147 -13.73 6.06 6.08
C ALA A 147 -12.84 6.10 7.33
N TRP A 148 -13.16 5.25 8.32
CA TRP A 148 -12.32 5.10 9.50
C TRP A 148 -10.89 4.68 9.15
N GLN A 149 -10.71 3.69 8.26
CA GLN A 149 -9.37 3.27 7.84
C GLN A 149 -8.58 4.42 7.23
N GLU A 150 -9.23 5.27 6.43
CA GLU A 150 -8.56 6.39 5.77
C GLU A 150 -8.07 7.43 6.77
N GLU A 151 -8.96 7.91 7.64
CA GLU A 151 -8.56 8.89 8.64
C GLU A 151 -7.62 8.31 9.70
N TRP A 152 -7.80 7.04 10.05
CA TRP A 152 -6.90 6.35 10.96
C TRP A 152 -5.52 6.22 10.32
N GLY A 153 -5.43 5.86 9.03
CA GLY A 153 -4.17 5.73 8.31
C GLY A 153 -3.40 7.07 8.24
N ILE A 154 -4.10 8.17 7.98
CA ILE A 154 -3.50 9.52 7.96
C ILE A 154 -2.87 9.87 9.31
N ARG A 155 -3.56 9.58 10.42
CA ARG A 155 -3.08 9.87 11.77
C ARG A 155 -1.97 8.93 12.26
N HIS A 156 -1.74 7.81 11.57
CA HIS A 156 -0.82 6.75 11.97
C HIS A 156 0.16 6.42 10.83
N ALA A 157 0.84 7.45 10.34
CA ALA A 157 1.95 7.38 9.40
C ALA A 157 3.11 8.25 9.93
N ASP A 158 4.35 7.87 9.64
CA ASP A 158 5.54 8.67 9.95
C ASP A 158 5.78 9.77 8.89
N GLY A 159 5.15 9.64 7.72
CA GLY A 159 5.18 10.64 6.66
C GLY A 159 4.01 10.48 5.69
N ILE A 160 3.66 11.57 5.01
CA ILE A 160 2.58 11.59 4.02
C ILE A 160 3.14 12.15 2.70
N THR A 161 2.83 11.47 1.60
CA THR A 161 2.94 11.99 0.25
C THR A 161 1.53 12.25 -0.27
N ALA A 162 1.34 13.33 -1.02
CA ALA A 162 0.04 13.75 -1.50
C ALA A 162 0.09 14.07 -2.99
N ALA A 163 -1.00 13.83 -3.72
CA ALA A 163 -1.10 14.17 -5.14
C ALA A 163 -1.37 15.66 -5.38
N SER A 164 -1.82 16.42 -4.37
CA SER A 164 -2.12 17.84 -4.50
C SER A 164 -1.95 18.58 -3.17
N ARG A 165 -1.84 19.92 -3.24
CA ARG A 165 -1.82 20.79 -2.05
C ARG A 165 -3.12 20.68 -1.24
N TRP A 166 -4.26 20.54 -1.91
CA TRP A 166 -5.55 20.36 -1.26
C TRP A 166 -5.57 19.06 -0.42
N LEU A 167 -4.97 17.97 -0.90
CA LEU A 167 -4.84 16.73 -0.14
C LEU A 167 -3.87 16.87 1.04
N VAL A 168 -2.83 17.70 0.93
CA VAL A 168 -1.95 18.03 2.07
C VAL A 168 -2.76 18.71 3.18
N GLU A 169 -3.54 19.74 2.84
CA GLU A 169 -4.40 20.46 3.80
C GLU A 169 -5.43 19.53 4.47
N ARG A 170 -5.94 18.54 3.74
CA ARG A 170 -6.88 17.54 4.28
C ARG A 170 -6.23 16.50 5.18
N ALA A 171 -4.94 16.27 5.04
CA ALA A 171 -4.19 15.28 5.80
C ALA A 171 -3.52 15.85 7.07
N GLN A 172 -3.64 17.16 7.28
CA GLN A 172 -3.20 17.89 8.47
C GLN A 172 -4.30 17.91 9.55
#